data_AF-A0A137S1M0-F1
#
_entry.id   AF-A0A137S1M0-F1
#
_cell.length_a   1.000
_cell.length_b   1.000
_cell.length_c   1.000
_cell.angle_alpha   90.00
_cell.angle_beta   90.00
_cell.angle_gamma   90.00
#
_symmetry.space_group_name_H-M   'P 1'
#
loop_
_entity.id
_entity.type
_entity.pdbx_description
1 polymer ?
#
loop_
_entity_poly.entity_id
_entity_poly.type
_entity_poly.pdbx_seq_one_letter_code
_entity_poly.pdbx_strand_id
1 'polypeptide(L)'
;MATRNIVLTNHQSQVVDHLVASGRYQNASEVLRAGLRMVEEAESRYVTKMNDLRAAIDAGQQDLEAGRTTTFTGDQFATYLSERAEHAIREKRDT
;
A
#
# COMPACT_ATOMS: atom_id res chain seq x y z
N MET A 1 3.85 -3.31 32.11
CA MET A 1 3.15 -3.71 30.87
C MET A 1 1.82 -4.33 31.25
N ALA A 2 0.75 -4.06 30.50
CA ALA A 2 -0.50 -4.79 30.65
C ALA A 2 -0.34 -6.20 30.06
N THR A 3 -0.84 -7.22 30.76
CA THR A 3 -0.81 -8.62 30.32
C THR A 3 -2.18 -9.04 29.82
N ARG A 4 -2.22 -9.81 28.74
CA ARG A 4 -3.46 -10.38 28.20
C ARG A 4 -3.23 -11.84 27.81
N ASN A 5 -4.09 -12.73 28.30
CA ASN A 5 -4.02 -14.15 27.97
C ASN A 5 -4.66 -14.37 26.60
N ILE A 6 -3.97 -15.09 25.71
CA ILE A 6 -4.42 -15.39 24.35
C ILE A 6 -4.39 -16.90 24.17
N VAL A 7 -5.46 -17.45 23.63
CA VAL A 7 -5.52 -18.86 23.24
C VAL A 7 -4.97 -18.97 21.82
N LEU A 8 -3.94 -19.79 21.64
CA LEU A 8 -3.35 -20.09 20.34
C LEU A 8 -3.86 -21.43 19.83
N THR A 9 -4.01 -21.54 18.51
CA THR A 9 -4.18 -22.84 17.88
C THR A 9 -2.88 -23.64 17.98
N ASN A 10 -2.95 -24.97 17.83
CA ASN A 10 -1.77 -25.84 17.84
C ASN A 10 -0.69 -25.38 16.85
N HIS A 11 -1.12 -24.97 15.64
CA HIS A 11 -0.20 -24.47 14.62
C HIS A 11 0.47 -23.16 15.04
N GLN A 12 -0.28 -22.21 15.58
CA GLN A 12 0.26 -20.93 16.06
C GLN A 12 1.27 -21.13 17.19
N SER A 13 0.99 -22.05 18.12
CA SER A 13 1.93 -22.41 19.19
C SER A 13 3.23 -22.93 18.61
N GLN A 14 3.18 -23.88 17.67
CA GLN A 14 4.37 -24.44 17.02
C GLN A 14 5.22 -23.37 16.31
N VAL A 15 4.58 -22.40 15.65
CA VAL A 15 5.29 -21.28 15.00
C VAL A 15 6.01 -20.42 16.05
N VAL A 16 5.33 -20.08 17.15
CA VAL A 16 5.93 -19.30 18.24
C VAL A 16 7.10 -20.06 18.88
N ASP A 17 6.91 -21.34 19.18
CA ASP A 17 7.93 -22.19 19.79
C ASP A 17 9.17 -22.30 18.90
N HIS A 18 8.98 -22.52 17.58
CA HIS A 18 10.08 -22.55 16.62
C HIS A 18 10.84 -21.22 16.56
N LEU A 19 10.12 -20.09 16.53
CA LEU A 19 10.72 -18.76 16.48
C LEU A 19 11.52 -18.43 17.73
N VAL A 20 11.05 -18.85 18.91
CA VAL A 20 11.80 -18.69 20.17
C VAL A 20 13.00 -19.65 20.21
N ALA A 21 12.81 -20.92 19.86
CA ALA A 21 13.89 -21.92 19.83
C ALA A 21 15.01 -21.56 18.85
N SER A 22 14.68 -20.86 17.75
CA SER A 22 15.69 -20.34 16.80
C SER A 22 16.56 -19.21 17.37
N GLY A 23 16.21 -18.67 18.54
CA GLY A 23 16.89 -17.52 19.15
C GLY A 23 16.54 -16.16 18.53
N ARG A 24 15.68 -16.13 17.49
CA ARG A 24 15.24 -14.88 16.85
C ARG A 24 14.43 -13.99 17.79
N TYR A 25 13.72 -14.59 18.75
CA TYR A 25 12.96 -13.89 19.78
C TYR A 25 13.21 -14.56 21.13
N GLN A 26 13.23 -13.78 22.21
CA GLN A 26 13.47 -14.31 23.55
C GLN A 26 12.28 -15.05 24.15
N ASN A 27 11.05 -14.70 23.77
CA ASN A 27 9.84 -15.30 24.31
C ASN A 27 8.62 -15.06 23.42
N ALA A 28 7.54 -15.78 23.71
CA ALA A 28 6.27 -15.67 22.99
C ALA A 28 5.69 -14.25 22.98
N SER A 29 5.81 -13.50 24.07
CA SER A 29 5.30 -12.12 24.13
C SER A 29 6.01 -11.20 23.14
N GLU A 30 7.29 -11.42 22.86
CA GLU A 30 8.03 -10.68 21.86
C GLU A 30 7.58 -11.03 20.44
N VAL A 31 7.39 -12.31 20.15
CA VAL A 31 6.84 -12.79 18.87
C VAL A 31 5.47 -12.15 18.60
N LEU A 32 4.58 -12.17 19.61
CA LEU A 32 3.24 -11.60 19.50
C LEU A 32 3.27 -10.08 19.29
N ARG A 33 4.15 -9.35 19.99
CA ARG A 33 4.33 -7.91 19.75
C ARG A 33 4.86 -7.61 18.35
N ALA A 34 5.81 -8.42 17.86
CA ALA A 34 6.31 -8.28 16.49
C ALA A 34 5.19 -8.53 15.46
N GLY A 35 4.38 -9.57 15.66
CA GLY A 35 3.20 -9.84 14.84
C GLY A 35 2.19 -8.70 14.86
N LEU A 36 1.90 -8.14 16.04
CA LEU A 36 0.97 -7.01 16.16
C LEU A 36 1.48 -5.76 15.42
N ARG A 37 2.78 -5.43 15.53
CA ARG A 37 3.36 -4.31 14.76
C ARG A 37 3.21 -4.50 13.25
N MET A 38 3.34 -5.74 12.75
CA MET A 38 3.12 -6.02 11.33
C MET A 38 1.67 -5.80 10.92
N VAL A 39 0.71 -6.14 11.78
CA VAL A 39 -0.73 -5.88 11.55
C VAL A 39 -0.99 -4.38 11.55
N GLU A 40 -0.51 -3.64 12.55
CA GLU A 40 -0.64 -2.18 12.64
C GLU A 40 -0.06 -1.47 11.40
N GLU A 41 1.13 -1.89 10.95
CA GLU A 41 1.77 -1.32 9.76
C GLU A 41 0.98 -1.64 8.48
N ALA A 42 0.38 -2.84 8.38
CA ALA A 42 -0.45 -3.22 7.24
C ALA A 42 -1.75 -2.41 7.21
N GLU A 43 -2.42 -2.25 8.34
CA GLU A 43 -3.64 -1.43 8.47
C GLU A 43 -3.35 0.03 8.15
N SER A 44 -2.28 0.60 8.70
CA SER A 44 -1.87 1.97 8.41
C SER A 44 -1.61 2.19 6.90
N ARG A 45 -0.86 1.28 6.27
CA ARG A 45 -0.63 1.33 4.81
C ARG A 45 -1.91 1.23 4.00
N TYR A 46 -2.84 0.37 4.42
CA TYR A 46 -4.13 0.23 3.76
C TYR A 46 -4.93 1.53 3.84
N VAL A 47 -5.02 2.15 5.02
CA VAL A 47 -5.73 3.42 5.21
C VAL A 47 -5.13 4.53 4.35
N THR A 48 -3.80 4.68 4.34
CA THR A 48 -3.13 5.67 3.49
C THR A 48 -3.46 5.45 2.02
N LYS A 49 -3.31 4.21 1.52
CA LYS A 49 -3.61 3.89 0.12
C LYS A 49 -5.07 4.19 -0.25
N MET A 50 -6.02 3.93 0.65
CA MET A 50 -7.42 4.24 0.42
C MET A 50 -7.69 5.74 0.39
N ASN A 51 -7.02 6.51 1.24
CA ASN A 51 -7.15 7.97 1.23
C ASN A 51 -6.55 8.58 -0.05
N ASP A 52 -5.37 8.10 -0.47
CA ASP A 52 -4.75 8.54 -1.72
C ASP A 52 -5.63 8.21 -2.93
N LEU A 53 -6.23 7.02 -2.95
CA LEU A 53 -7.17 6.63 -4.01
C LEU A 53 -8.41 7.52 -4.04
N ARG A 54 -9.00 7.82 -2.87
CA ARG A 54 -10.15 8.74 -2.79
C ARG A 54 -9.79 10.13 -3.29
N ALA A 55 -8.67 10.68 -2.85
CA ALA A 55 -8.18 11.98 -3.31
C ALA A 55 -7.95 12.01 -4.83
N ALA A 56 -7.39 10.94 -5.41
CA ALA A 56 -7.20 10.83 -6.86
C ALA A 56 -8.53 10.76 -7.62
N ILE A 57 -9.54 10.06 -7.09
CA ILE A 57 -10.89 10.01 -7.67
C ILE A 57 -11.55 11.40 -7.60
N ASP A 58 -11.48 12.08 -6.45
CA ASP A 58 -12.06 13.40 -6.27
C ASP A 58 -11.42 14.41 -7.23
N ALA A 59 -10.10 14.38 -7.39
CA ALA A 59 -9.39 15.20 -8.36
C ALA A 59 -9.84 14.90 -9.80
N GLY A 60 -9.95 13.62 -10.17
CA GLY A 60 -10.45 13.21 -11.49
C GLY A 60 -11.89 13.66 -11.75
N GLN A 61 -12.75 13.64 -10.72
CA GLN A 61 -14.12 14.12 -10.84
C GLN A 61 -14.17 15.64 -11.00
N GLN A 62 -13.34 16.40 -10.28
CA GLN A 62 -13.20 17.84 -10.49
C GLN A 62 -12.70 18.18 -11.90
N ASP A 63 -11.76 17.39 -12.45
CA ASP A 63 -11.30 17.55 -13.83
C ASP A 63 -12.44 17.28 -14.83
N LEU A 64 -13.26 16.25 -14.58
CA LEU A 64 -14.43 15.95 -15.40
C LEU A 64 -15.46 17.08 -15.39
N GLU A 65 -15.82 17.58 -14.20
CA GLU A 65 -16.79 18.68 -14.03
C GLU A 65 -16.28 19.98 -14.66
N ALA A 66 -14.98 20.24 -14.59
CA ALA A 66 -14.35 21.42 -15.19
C ALA A 66 -14.07 21.26 -16.70
N GLY A 67 -14.40 20.11 -17.31
CA GLY A 67 -14.12 19.82 -18.72
C GLY A 67 -12.64 19.67 -19.06
N ARG A 68 -11.77 19.42 -18.07
CA ARG A 68 -10.33 19.15 -18.26
C ARG A 68 -10.08 17.69 -18.65
N THR A 69 -10.96 17.13 -19.46
CA THR A 69 -10.87 15.75 -19.94
C THR A 69 -10.71 15.72 -21.45
N THR A 70 -10.17 14.63 -21.96
CA THR A 70 -10.06 14.40 -23.41
C THR A 70 -10.61 13.02 -23.71
N THR A 71 -11.45 12.93 -24.73
CA THR A 71 -12.07 11.69 -25.17
C THR A 71 -11.24 11.07 -26.29
N PHE A 72 -11.02 9.77 -26.22
CA PHE A 72 -10.26 9.01 -27.21
C PHE A 72 -11.06 7.78 -27.65
N THR A 73 -10.93 7.40 -28.91
CA THR A 73 -11.22 6.01 -29.32
C THR A 73 -10.03 5.10 -28.95
N GLY A 74 -10.25 3.78 -28.98
CA GLY A 74 -9.21 2.80 -28.57
C GLY A 74 -7.86 3.00 -29.27
N ASP A 75 -7.89 3.29 -30.58
CA ASP A 75 -6.68 3.47 -31.39
C ASP A 75 -6.01 4.84 -31.17
N GLN A 76 -6.76 5.85 -30.72
CA GLN A 76 -6.25 7.21 -30.51
C GLN A 76 -5.49 7.36 -29.18
N PHE A 77 -5.86 6.56 -28.17
CA PHE A 77 -5.30 6.70 -26.84
C PHE A 77 -3.79 6.38 -26.79
N ALA A 78 -3.37 5.30 -27.46
CA ALA A 78 -1.96 4.91 -27.53
C ALA A 78 -1.08 5.99 -28.22
N THR A 79 -1.58 6.58 -29.31
CA THR A 79 -0.91 7.67 -30.02
C THR A 79 -0.76 8.90 -29.13
N TYR A 80 -1.85 9.32 -28.47
CA TYR A 80 -1.83 10.46 -27.55
C TYR A 80 -0.83 10.27 -26.40
N LEU A 81 -0.80 9.09 -25.77
CA LEU A 81 0.16 8.80 -24.71
C LEU A 81 1.62 8.85 -25.19
N SER A 82 1.87 8.35 -26.41
CA SER A 82 3.22 8.35 -26.99
C SER A 82 3.70 9.78 -27.24
N GLU A 83 2.88 10.62 -27.86
CA GLU A 83 3.19 12.04 -28.11
C GLU A 83 3.40 12.82 -26.81
N ARG A 84 2.53 12.59 -25.81
CA ARG A 84 2.64 13.23 -24.49
C ARG A 84 3.90 12.82 -23.75
N ALA A 85 4.27 11.55 -23.81
CA ALA A 85 5.51 11.04 -23.20
C ALA A 85 6.75 11.68 -23.83
N GLU A 86 6.80 11.80 -25.16
CA GLU A 86 7.90 12.49 -25.84
C GLU A 86 8.01 13.96 -25.44
N HIS A 87 6.88 14.68 -25.34
CA HIS A 87 6.88 16.07 -24.91
C HIS A 87 7.43 16.21 -23.48
N ALA A 88 7.00 15.35 -22.56
CA ALA A 88 7.48 15.38 -21.18
C ALA A 88 8.99 15.06 -21.07
N ILE A 89 9.50 14.16 -21.92
CA ILE A 89 10.93 13.82 -21.96
C ILE A 89 11.76 14.97 -22.53
N ARG A 90 11.27 15.66 -23.57
CA ARG A 90 11.93 16.83 -24.15
C ARG A 90 11.99 17.99 -23.15
N GLU A 91 10.88 18.31 -22.52
CA GLU A 91 10.78 19.38 -21.51
C GLU A 91 11.76 19.16 -20.34
N LYS A 92 11.92 17.92 -19.89
CA LYS A 92 12.85 17.55 -18.82
C LYS A 92 14.33 17.53 -19.24
N ARG A 93 14.64 17.57 -20.54
CA ARG A 93 16.01 17.70 -21.08
C ARG A 93 16.46 19.15 -21.23
N ASP A 94 15.49 20.06 -21.39
CA ASP A 94 15.72 21.48 -21.56
C ASP A 94 15.69 22.26 -20.23
N THR A 95 15.45 21.57 -19.10
CA THR A 95 15.53 22.11 -17.73
C THR A 95 16.71 21.50 -16.98
#